data_AF-A0A2T4JGT2-F1
#
_entry.id   AF-A0A2T4JGT2-F1
#
_cell.length_a   1.000
_cell.length_b   1.000
_cell.length_c   1.000
_cell.angle_alpha   90.00
_cell.angle_beta   90.00
_cell.angle_gamma   90.00
#
_symmetry.space_group_name_H-M   'P 1'
#
loop_
_entity.id
_entity.type
_entity.pdbx_description
1 polymer ?
#
loop_
_entity_poly.entity_id
_entity_poly.type
_entity_poly.pdbx_seq_one_letter_code
_entity_poly.pdbx_strand_id
1 'polypeptide(L)'
;MEGKVLARIGAVVFVAIAITATVIDMTRQEEPPPVSSLPALQPPTDPLRATLRRCQQLGEAASNEVECLSAWAQSRDRFLGRPTTHAAPQGNEGQ
;
A
#
# COMPACT_ATOMS: atom_id res chain seq x y z
N MET A 1 16.89 35.15 25.07
CA MET A 1 16.85 33.68 24.90
C MET A 1 17.80 33.29 23.78
N GLU A 2 18.89 32.61 24.15
CA GLU A 2 19.54 31.50 23.42
C GLU A 2 19.55 31.50 21.87
N GLY A 3 19.80 32.63 21.20
CA GLY A 3 20.00 32.65 19.73
C GLY A 3 21.12 31.71 19.27
N LYS A 4 22.10 31.48 20.15
CA LYS A 4 23.15 30.48 19.94
C LYS A 4 22.64 29.03 20.01
N VAL A 5 21.61 28.73 20.79
CA VAL A 5 20.98 27.39 20.81
C VAL A 5 20.13 27.19 19.56
N LEU A 6 19.40 28.22 19.12
CA LEU A 6 18.64 28.14 17.87
C LEU A 6 19.56 27.89 16.66
N ALA A 7 20.70 28.59 16.59
CA ALA A 7 21.70 28.36 15.55
C ALA A 7 22.28 26.93 15.60
N ARG A 8 22.55 26.41 16.80
CA ARG A 8 23.04 25.03 16.99
C ARG A 8 21.99 24.00 16.58
N ILE A 9 20.73 24.19 16.94
CA ILE A 9 19.64 23.30 16.55
C ILE A 9 19.51 23.29 15.02
N GLY A 10 19.51 24.47 14.37
CA GLY A 10 19.46 24.56 12.92
C GLY A 10 20.61 23.81 12.23
N ALA A 11 21.84 23.98 12.73
CA ALA A 11 23.01 23.28 12.21
C ALA A 11 22.90 21.76 12.38
N VAL A 12 22.45 21.28 13.54
CA VAL A 12 22.29 19.83 13.81
C VAL A 12 21.22 19.23 12.89
N VAL A 13 20.08 19.90 12.71
CA VAL A 13 19.01 19.42 11.81
C VAL A 13 19.52 19.36 10.37
N PHE A 14 20.23 20.37 9.89
CA PHE A 14 20.79 20.37 8.54
C PHE A 14 21.78 19.22 8.32
N VAL A 15 22.68 18.99 9.29
CA VAL A 15 23.63 17.86 9.24
C VAL A 15 22.89 16.52 9.24
N ALA A 16 21.86 16.35 10.07
CA ALA A 16 21.07 15.12 10.09
C ALA A 16 20.36 14.85 8.75
N ILE A 17 19.80 15.89 8.11
CA ILE A 17 19.19 15.78 6.77
C ILE A 17 20.24 15.40 5.73
N ALA A 18 21.40 16.05 5.75
CA ALA A 18 22.50 15.75 4.82
C ALA A 18 22.97 14.29 4.94
N ILE A 19 23.17 13.79 6.17
CA ILE A 19 23.57 12.39 6.41
C ILE A 19 22.49 11.43 5.87
N THR A 20 21.22 11.69 6.19
CA THR A 20 20.11 10.84 5.73
C THR A 20 20.05 10.81 4.19
N ALA A 21 20.22 11.95 3.53
CA ALA A 21 20.26 12.05 2.07
C ALA A 21 21.44 11.26 1.48
N THR A 22 22.64 11.35 2.08
CA THR A 22 23.81 10.58 1.61
C THR A 22 23.64 9.08 1.76
N VAL A 23 23.02 8.62 2.86
CA VAL A 23 22.74 7.19 3.05
C VAL A 23 21.77 6.69 1.98
N ILE A 24 20.69 7.43 1.71
CA ILE A 24 19.73 7.06 0.66
C ILE A 24 20.40 7.02 -0.71
N ASP A 25 21.20 8.03 -1.04
CA ASP A 25 21.89 8.09 -2.34
C ASP A 25 22.87 6.93 -2.51
N MET A 26 23.63 6.57 -1.47
CA MET A 26 24.50 5.40 -1.49
C MET A 26 23.72 4.08 -1.66
N THR A 27 22.60 3.89 -0.94
CA THR A 27 21.77 2.70 -1.11
C THR A 27 21.16 2.61 -2.52
N ARG A 28 20.85 3.75 -3.14
CA ARG A 28 20.24 3.83 -4.47
C ARG A 28 21.24 3.60 -5.61
N GLN A 29 22.52 3.87 -5.38
CA GLN A 29 23.60 3.62 -6.35
C GLN A 29 24.03 2.14 -6.35
N GLU A 30 23.82 1.44 -5.23
CA GLU A 30 24.22 0.04 -5.03
C GLU A 30 23.13 -0.96 -5.46
N GLU A 31 21.87 -0.52 -5.56
CA GLU A 31 20.83 -1.25 -6.28
C GLU A 31 20.89 -0.86 -7.77
N PRO A 32 21.19 -1.79 -8.71
CA PRO A 32 20.84 -1.59 -10.12
C PRO A 32 19.37 -1.15 -10.16
N PRO A 33 19.00 -0.18 -11.03
CA PRO A 33 17.64 0.35 -11.07
C PRO A 33 16.70 -0.84 -11.00
N PRO A 34 15.78 -0.92 -10.01
CA PRO A 34 15.01 -2.11 -9.81
C PRO A 34 14.37 -2.40 -11.15
N VAL A 35 14.83 -3.47 -11.80
CA VAL A 35 14.06 -4.12 -12.83
C VAL A 35 12.80 -4.46 -12.07
N SER A 36 11.79 -3.61 -12.26
CA SER A 36 10.47 -3.84 -11.73
C SER A 36 10.08 -5.14 -12.41
N SER A 37 10.40 -6.26 -11.78
CA SER A 37 9.74 -7.52 -11.99
C SER A 37 8.34 -7.22 -11.50
N LEU A 38 7.57 -6.57 -12.36
CA LEU A 38 6.13 -6.50 -12.26
C LEU A 38 5.75 -7.93 -11.93
N PRO A 39 5.22 -8.20 -10.72
CA PRO A 39 4.65 -9.51 -10.45
C PRO A 39 3.68 -9.73 -11.60
N ALA A 40 3.97 -10.74 -12.43
CA ALA A 40 3.26 -11.01 -13.68
C ALA A 40 1.79 -10.70 -13.42
N LEU A 41 1.32 -9.65 -14.09
CA LEU A 41 0.03 -9.03 -13.86
C LEU A 41 -0.99 -10.14 -14.10
N GLN A 42 -1.35 -10.83 -13.01
CA GLN A 42 -2.31 -11.92 -13.06
C GLN A 42 -3.54 -11.36 -13.76
N PRO A 43 -4.13 -12.13 -14.69
CA PRO A 43 -4.97 -11.62 -15.76
C PRO A 43 -6.09 -10.70 -15.23
N PRO A 44 -6.60 -9.77 -16.06
CA PRO A 44 -7.65 -8.81 -15.70
C PRO A 44 -9.04 -9.43 -15.39
N THR A 45 -9.09 -10.64 -14.85
CA THR A 45 -10.30 -11.45 -14.66
C THR A 45 -10.65 -11.72 -13.20
N ASP A 46 -9.86 -11.24 -12.23
CA ASP A 46 -10.21 -11.41 -10.82
C ASP A 46 -11.21 -10.32 -10.38
N PRO A 47 -12.52 -10.64 -10.25
CA PRO A 47 -13.53 -9.66 -9.84
C PRO A 47 -13.18 -9.03 -8.49
N LEU A 48 -12.44 -9.75 -7.63
CA LEU A 48 -11.99 -9.25 -6.34
C LEU A 48 -11.11 -8.01 -6.47
N ARG A 49 -10.20 -7.95 -7.45
CA ARG A 49 -9.35 -6.77 -7.67
C ARG A 49 -10.16 -5.56 -8.14
N ALA A 50 -11.23 -5.77 -8.90
CA ALA A 50 -12.11 -4.68 -9.32
C ALA A 50 -12.87 -4.10 -8.12
N THR A 51 -13.44 -4.97 -7.26
CA THR A 51 -14.13 -4.56 -6.03
C THR A 51 -13.18 -3.84 -5.07
N LEU A 52 -11.98 -4.38 -4.85
CA LEU A 52 -10.96 -3.74 -4.00
C LEU A 52 -10.60 -2.33 -4.47
N ARG A 53 -10.43 -2.12 -5.79
CA ARG A 53 -10.15 -0.79 -6.35
C ARG A 53 -11.30 0.18 -6.14
N ARG A 54 -12.55 -0.28 -6.30
CA ARG A 54 -13.74 0.54 -6.03
C ARG A 54 -13.82 0.93 -4.55
N CYS A 55 -13.57 -0.01 -3.64
CA CYS A 55 -13.54 0.25 -2.21
C CYS A 55 -12.41 1.21 -1.80
N GLN A 56 -11.24 1.12 -2.45
CA GLN A 56 -10.15 2.09 -2.23
C GLN A 56 -10.53 3.51 -2.66
N GLN A 57 -11.29 3.66 -3.76
CA GLN A 57 -11.77 4.98 -4.22
C GLN A 57 -12.78 5.61 -3.26
N LEU A 58 -13.54 4.79 -2.52
CA LEU A 58 -14.46 5.26 -1.47
C LEU A 58 -13.72 5.74 -0.21
N GLY A 59 -12.51 5.25 0.03
CA GLY A 59 -11.69 5.65 1.18
C GLY A 59 -12.33 5.26 2.51
N GLU A 60 -12.51 6.23 3.41
CA GLU A 60 -13.06 6.00 4.75
C GLU A 60 -14.51 5.49 4.72
N ALA A 61 -15.31 5.91 3.73
CA ALA A 61 -16.68 5.44 3.56
C ALA A 61 -16.78 3.92 3.36
N ALA A 62 -15.75 3.29 2.76
CA ALA A 62 -15.71 1.84 2.57
C ALA A 62 -15.70 1.04 3.88
N SER A 63 -15.30 1.65 5.00
CA SER A 63 -15.30 1.00 6.31
C SER A 63 -16.71 0.68 6.82
N ASN A 64 -17.73 1.36 6.29
CA ASN A 64 -19.13 1.15 6.63
C ASN A 64 -19.84 0.20 5.63
N GLU A 65 -19.18 -0.21 4.56
CA GLU A 65 -19.77 -1.08 3.53
C GLU A 65 -19.38 -2.54 3.69
N VAL A 66 -20.38 -3.40 3.88
CA VAL A 66 -20.20 -4.84 4.10
C VAL A 66 -19.48 -5.52 2.92
N GLU A 67 -19.78 -5.11 1.69
CA GLU A 67 -19.12 -5.59 0.46
C GLU A 67 -17.63 -5.26 0.43
N CYS A 68 -17.24 -4.09 0.95
CA CYS A 68 -15.84 -3.70 1.00
C CYS A 68 -15.06 -4.44 2.09
N LEU A 69 -15.69 -4.63 3.25
CA LEU A 69 -15.09 -5.41 4.34
C LEU A 69 -14.89 -6.88 3.94
N SER A 70 -15.84 -7.48 3.23
CA SER A 70 -15.74 -8.87 2.75
C SER A 70 -14.63 -9.03 1.70
N ALA A 71 -14.50 -8.07 0.76
CA ALA A 71 -13.45 -8.07 -0.25
C ALA A 71 -12.04 -8.00 0.36
N TRP A 72 -11.84 -7.20 1.42
CA TRP A 72 -10.57 -7.16 2.15
C TRP A 72 -10.25 -8.46 2.88
N ALA A 73 -11.24 -9.03 3.57
CA ALA A 73 -11.06 -10.32 4.24
C ALA A 73 -10.65 -11.41 3.24
N GLN A 74 -11.32 -11.48 2.09
CA GLN A 74 -11.02 -12.46 1.04
C GLN A 74 -9.63 -12.25 0.43
N SER A 75 -9.22 -11.00 0.18
CA SER A 75 -7.89 -10.66 -0.31
C SER A 75 -6.79 -11.10 0.67
N ARG A 76 -7.00 -10.81 1.97
CA ARG A 76 -6.09 -11.21 3.04
C ARG A 76 -5.99 -12.73 3.14
N ASP A 77 -7.11 -13.44 3.13
CA ASP A 77 -7.13 -14.89 3.27
C ASP A 77 -6.41 -15.55 2.09
N ARG A 78 -6.60 -15.05 0.86
CA ARG A 78 -5.83 -15.50 -0.32
C ARG A 78 -4.32 -15.24 -0.16
N PHE A 79 -3.93 -14.05 0.32
CA PHE A 79 -2.52 -13.74 0.56
C PHE A 79 -1.90 -14.67 1.61
N LEU A 80 -2.66 -15.02 2.65
CA LEU A 80 -2.24 -15.96 3.70
C LEU A 80 -2.34 -17.43 3.27
N GLY A 81 -2.72 -17.73 2.02
CA GLY A 81 -2.89 -19.11 1.54
C GLY A 81 -4.01 -19.86 2.25
N ARG A 82 -4.94 -19.16 2.91
CA ARG A 82 -6.13 -19.77 3.49
C ARG A 82 -7.10 -20.08 2.36
N PRO A 83 -7.67 -21.29 2.30
CA PRO A 83 -8.70 -21.59 1.33
C PRO A 83 -9.83 -20.59 1.54
N THR A 84 -10.11 -19.77 0.53
CA THR A 84 -11.30 -18.93 0.53
C THR A 84 -12.47 -19.89 0.53
N THR A 85 -13.11 -20.11 1.69
CA THR A 85 -14.45 -20.67 1.74
C THR A 85 -15.32 -19.69 0.97
N HIS A 86 -15.49 -19.97 -0.31
CA HIS A 86 -16.28 -19.19 -1.24
C HIS A 86 -17.68 -19.07 -0.64
N ALA A 87 -18.01 -17.92 -0.07
CA ALA A 87 -19.39 -17.53 0.09
C ALA A 87 -19.97 -17.55 -1.33
N ALA A 88 -20.98 -18.40 -1.52
CA ALA A 88 -21.61 -18.77 -2.78
C ALA A 88 -21.80 -17.58 -3.76
N PRO A 89 -21.84 -17.83 -5.09
CA PRO A 89 -22.27 -16.80 -6.01
C PRO A 89 -23.72 -16.44 -5.63
N GLN A 90 -23.95 -15.19 -5.25
CA GLN A 90 -25.29 -14.63 -5.20
C GLN A 90 -25.75 -14.49 -6.66
N GLY A 91 -26.13 -15.61 -7.25
CA GLY A 91 -27.01 -15.64 -8.41
C GLY A 91 -28.39 -15.22 -7.96
N ASN A 92 -28.86 -14.12 -8.56
CA ASN A 92 -30.24 -13.82 -8.95
C ASN A 92 -30.13 -12.54 -9.78
N GLU A 93 -30.16 -12.55 -11.12
CA GLU A 93 -31.25 -13.03 -12.00
C GLU A 93 -32.64 -12.59 -11.52
N GLY A 94 -33.23 -11.71 -12.32
CA GLY A 94 -34.53 -11.06 -12.20
C GLY A 94 -34.45 -9.77 -13.03
N GLN A 95 -34.52 -9.90 -14.35
CA GLN A 95 -35.75 -9.69 -15.14
C GLN A 95 -36.28 -8.26 -15.03
#